data_AF-A0A7S0UN29-F1
#
_entry.id   AF-A0A7S0UN29-F1
#
_cell.length_a   1.000
_cell.length_b   1.000
_cell.length_c   1.000
_cell.angle_alpha   90.00
_cell.angle_beta   90.00
_cell.angle_gamma   90.00
#
_symmetry.space_group_name_H-M   'P 1'
#
loop_
_entity.id
_entity.type
_entity.pdbx_description
1 polymer ?
#
loop_
_entity_poly.entity_id
_entity_poly.type
_entity_poly.pdbx_seq_one_letter_code
_entity_poly.pdbx_strand_id
1 'polypeptide(L)'
;GANLNTFFGFDAMGLPAGFPQAAFAATIGAGLYAAKPAAIQAANNVFVSVLAVVFLGIIGLGASTADFQALIAPVNQHPEKVVDAFPIIFLSLVYHNVVPTVVNQLEGDRSKITKAILYGTSVPTLMFLLWNAVVLGNVGLDASATGIVDPVALLQAQASAGGSGAILANLVTIFSSLALVTSLIGFVYGLIDGWTDVFGLPTEGPKFEKWKAPLFGLVFLPPLALSVTDPDIFFTALDYGGAFGVSTLFLVLPPIMVWKQRYGDDEQNLLTKPMVPFGKLPLGSMWKAAGTLILEQGADKLGVFDFISEKFLS
;
A
#
# COMPACT_ATOMS: atom_id res chain seq x y z
N GLY A 1 0.08 -1.26 15.70
CA GLY A 1 -0.03 -1.36 17.17
C GLY A 1 -0.71 -2.64 17.57
N ALA A 2 -2.03 -2.74 17.36
CA ALA A 2 -2.87 -3.86 17.82
C ALA A 2 -2.34 -5.27 17.47
N ASN A 3 -1.99 -5.51 16.20
CA ASN A 3 -1.50 -6.82 15.75
C ASN A 3 -0.19 -7.27 16.46
N LEU A 4 0.68 -6.35 16.87
CA LEU A 4 1.92 -6.67 17.60
C LEU A 4 1.65 -6.95 19.08
N ASN A 5 0.68 -6.26 19.66
CA ASN A 5 0.28 -6.47 21.06
C ASN A 5 -0.35 -7.84 21.25
N THR A 6 -1.20 -8.27 20.31
CA THR A 6 -1.83 -9.58 20.32
C THR A 6 -0.81 -10.70 20.03
N PHE A 7 0.13 -10.47 19.11
CA PHE A 7 1.13 -11.48 18.72
C PHE A 7 2.20 -11.71 19.79
N PHE A 8 2.68 -10.66 20.46
CA PHE A 8 3.72 -10.77 21.51
C PHE A 8 3.17 -10.71 22.94
N GLY A 9 1.86 -10.52 23.11
CA GLY A 9 1.23 -10.45 24.44
C GLY A 9 1.59 -9.20 25.25
N PHE A 10 1.99 -8.11 24.59
CA PHE A 10 2.49 -6.91 25.28
C PHE A 10 1.40 -6.19 26.10
N ASP A 11 0.12 -6.33 25.74
CA ASP A 11 -1.00 -5.79 26.53
C ASP A 11 -1.12 -6.47 27.91
N ALA A 12 -0.73 -7.74 28.03
CA ALA A 12 -0.73 -8.47 29.30
C ALA A 12 0.44 -8.06 30.23
N MET A 13 1.42 -7.30 29.72
CA MET A 13 2.63 -6.90 30.45
C MET A 13 2.57 -5.47 31.02
N GLY A 14 1.48 -4.72 30.78
CA GLY A 14 1.30 -3.37 31.35
C GLY A 14 2.32 -2.33 30.86
N LEU A 15 2.84 -2.49 29.64
CA LEU A 15 3.89 -1.65 29.08
C LEU A 15 3.37 -0.28 28.62
N PRO A 16 4.22 0.78 28.58
CA PRO A 16 3.83 2.10 28.13
C PRO A 16 3.30 2.11 26.69
N ALA A 17 2.34 2.99 26.41
CA ALA A 17 1.85 3.24 25.06
C ALA A 17 3.03 3.59 24.13
N GLY A 18 3.12 2.92 22.97
CA GLY A 18 4.21 3.13 22.00
C GLY A 18 5.37 2.12 22.10
N PHE A 19 5.50 1.37 23.20
CA PHE A 19 6.56 0.36 23.35
C PHE A 19 6.53 -0.73 22.26
N PRO A 20 5.37 -1.33 21.92
CA PRO A 20 5.29 -2.34 20.86
C PRO A 20 5.75 -1.83 19.49
N GLN A 21 5.41 -0.58 19.16
CA GLN A 21 5.80 0.07 17.91
C GLN A 21 7.32 0.31 17.89
N ALA A 22 7.89 0.81 18.98
CA ALA A 22 9.32 1.04 19.12
C ALA A 22 10.11 -0.28 19.10
N ALA A 23 9.63 -1.31 19.80
CA ALA A 23 10.27 -2.63 19.83
C ALA A 23 10.29 -3.27 18.44
N PHE A 24 9.18 -3.20 17.70
CA PHE A 24 9.10 -3.70 16.33
C PHE A 24 10.04 -2.93 15.39
N ALA A 25 9.98 -1.60 15.39
CA ALA A 25 10.83 -0.75 14.56
C ALA A 25 12.33 -0.97 14.87
N ALA A 26 12.70 -1.08 16.15
CA ALA A 26 14.06 -1.36 16.57
C ALA A 26 14.53 -2.75 16.14
N THR A 27 13.68 -3.78 16.28
CA THR A 27 14.02 -5.16 15.91
C THR A 27 14.25 -5.28 14.41
N ILE A 28 13.33 -4.77 13.60
CA ILE A 28 13.47 -4.80 12.14
C ILE A 28 14.62 -3.91 11.69
N GLY A 29 14.73 -2.69 12.22
CA GLY A 29 15.79 -1.74 11.89
C GLY A 29 17.18 -2.29 12.20
N ALA A 30 17.37 -2.86 13.40
CA ALA A 30 18.64 -3.48 13.80
C ALA A 30 18.93 -4.75 12.97
N GLY A 31 17.91 -5.58 12.73
CA GLY A 31 18.03 -6.78 11.90
C GLY A 31 18.49 -6.45 10.47
N LEU A 32 17.88 -5.44 9.85
CA LEU A 32 18.24 -4.98 8.50
C LEU A 32 19.59 -4.25 8.46
N TYR A 33 19.93 -3.51 9.51
CA TYR A 33 21.23 -2.84 9.60
C TYR A 33 22.40 -3.84 9.71
N ALA A 34 22.22 -4.92 10.49
CA ALA A 34 23.27 -5.90 10.77
C ALA A 34 23.35 -7.03 9.74
N ALA A 35 22.25 -7.42 9.10
CA ALA A 35 22.24 -8.55 8.19
C ALA A 35 22.86 -8.21 6.82
N LYS A 36 23.50 -9.22 6.22
CA LYS A 36 24.09 -9.09 4.87
C LYS A 36 22.97 -9.03 3.82
N PRO A 37 23.13 -8.26 2.73
CA PRO A 37 22.12 -8.17 1.66
C PRO A 37 21.68 -9.53 1.11
N ALA A 38 22.62 -10.47 0.92
CA ALA A 38 22.32 -11.82 0.45
C ALA A 38 21.45 -12.62 1.42
N ALA A 39 21.64 -12.45 2.74
CA ALA A 39 20.83 -13.13 3.75
C ALA A 39 19.40 -12.55 3.78
N ILE A 40 19.29 -11.23 3.62
CA ILE A 40 17.99 -10.55 3.57
C ILE A 40 17.23 -10.93 2.31
N GLN A 41 17.91 -11.02 1.16
CA GLN A 41 17.31 -11.49 -0.09
C GLN A 41 16.83 -12.95 0.01
N ALA A 42 17.65 -13.84 0.58
CA ALA A 42 17.26 -15.23 0.81
C ALA A 42 16.05 -15.34 1.75
N ALA A 43 16.06 -14.61 2.87
CA ALA A 43 14.94 -14.58 3.82
C ALA A 43 13.68 -14.03 3.17
N ASN A 44 13.77 -12.92 2.42
CA ASN A 44 12.63 -12.33 1.72
C ASN A 44 12.02 -13.30 0.70
N ASN A 45 12.84 -14.04 -0.05
CA ASN A 45 12.36 -15.04 -1.00
C ASN A 45 11.60 -16.18 -0.30
N VAL A 46 12.08 -16.64 0.86
CA VAL A 46 11.38 -17.62 1.68
C VAL A 46 10.07 -17.05 2.21
N PHE A 47 10.08 -15.83 2.76
CA PHE A 47 8.87 -15.19 3.26
C PHE A 47 7.81 -14.97 2.18
N VAL A 48 8.20 -14.56 0.98
CA VAL A 48 7.29 -14.43 -0.17
C VAL A 48 6.70 -15.79 -0.57
N SER A 49 7.50 -16.86 -0.53
CA SER A 49 7.02 -18.22 -0.83
C SER A 49 5.99 -18.69 0.22
N VAL A 50 6.27 -18.44 1.51
CA VAL A 50 5.33 -18.74 2.61
C VAL A 50 4.07 -17.90 2.49
N LEU A 51 4.18 -16.59 2.18
CA LEU A 51 3.05 -15.70 1.92
C LEU A 51 2.12 -16.25 0.85
N ALA A 52 2.68 -16.75 -0.26
CA ALA A 52 1.87 -17.32 -1.34
C ALA A 52 1.08 -18.55 -0.88
N VAL A 53 1.72 -19.46 -0.13
CA VAL A 53 1.05 -20.66 0.42
C VAL A 53 -0.05 -20.29 1.42
N VAL A 54 0.25 -19.37 2.35
CA VAL A 54 -0.72 -18.91 3.36
C VAL A 54 -1.89 -18.20 2.68
N PHE A 55 -1.63 -17.36 1.67
CA PHE A 55 -2.67 -16.68 0.91
C PHE A 55 -3.62 -17.68 0.24
N LEU A 56 -3.09 -18.72 -0.42
CA LEU A 56 -3.92 -19.78 -1.00
C LEU A 56 -4.76 -20.50 0.06
N GLY A 57 -4.20 -20.73 1.25
CA GLY A 57 -4.93 -21.28 2.40
C GLY A 57 -6.07 -20.37 2.87
N ILE A 58 -5.84 -19.06 2.95
CA ILE A 58 -6.86 -18.06 3.30
C ILE A 58 -7.98 -18.06 2.27
N ILE A 59 -7.65 -18.06 0.98
CA ILE A 59 -8.68 -18.09 -0.07
C ILE A 59 -9.47 -19.40 -0.03
N GLY A 60 -8.81 -20.55 0.11
CA GLY A 60 -9.47 -21.85 0.14
C GLY A 60 -10.41 -22.03 1.33
N LEU A 61 -9.94 -21.71 2.55
CA LEU A 61 -10.76 -21.84 3.76
C LEU A 61 -11.77 -20.70 3.88
N GLY A 62 -11.34 -19.46 3.64
CA GLY A 62 -12.18 -18.29 3.78
C GLY A 62 -13.31 -18.22 2.76
N ALA A 63 -13.13 -18.77 1.55
CA ALA A 63 -14.24 -18.90 0.59
C ALA A 63 -15.29 -19.91 1.04
N SER A 64 -14.93 -20.92 1.84
CA SER A 64 -15.91 -21.89 2.36
C SER A 64 -16.76 -21.36 3.51
N THR A 65 -16.27 -20.33 4.20
CA THR A 65 -16.93 -19.72 5.37
C THR A 65 -17.53 -18.33 5.08
N ALA A 66 -17.19 -17.72 3.95
CA ALA A 66 -17.67 -16.40 3.55
C ALA A 66 -19.16 -16.40 3.19
N ASP A 67 -19.90 -15.41 3.70
CA ASP A 67 -21.22 -15.04 3.20
C ASP A 67 -21.08 -14.10 2.00
N PHE A 68 -21.03 -14.67 0.80
CA PHE A 68 -20.99 -13.89 -0.45
C PHE A 68 -22.31 -13.18 -0.75
N GLN A 69 -23.43 -13.58 -0.14
CA GLN A 69 -24.71 -12.89 -0.35
C GLN A 69 -24.72 -11.54 0.36
N ALA A 70 -24.12 -11.47 1.55
CA ALA A 70 -23.93 -10.21 2.28
C ALA A 70 -23.19 -9.15 1.45
N LEU A 71 -22.26 -9.55 0.57
CA LEU A 71 -21.51 -8.62 -0.28
C LEU A 71 -22.38 -7.91 -1.33
N ILE A 72 -23.47 -8.54 -1.78
CA ILE A 72 -24.33 -8.02 -2.86
C ILE A 72 -25.62 -7.42 -2.30
N ALA A 73 -25.89 -7.65 -1.01
CA ALA A 73 -27.08 -7.14 -0.35
C ALA A 73 -27.13 -5.60 -0.42
N PRO A 74 -28.23 -4.99 -0.91
CA PRO A 74 -28.32 -3.53 -1.08
C PRO A 74 -28.11 -2.72 0.20
N VAL A 75 -28.44 -3.31 1.35
CA VAL A 75 -28.22 -2.69 2.67
C VAL A 75 -26.74 -2.44 2.99
N ASN A 76 -25.84 -3.19 2.35
CA ASN A 76 -24.39 -3.13 2.57
C ASN A 76 -23.66 -2.35 1.47
N GLN A 77 -24.41 -1.79 0.51
CA GLN A 77 -23.86 -1.05 -0.62
C GLN A 77 -23.90 0.45 -0.30
N HIS A 78 -22.71 1.03 -0.16
CA HIS A 78 -22.50 2.46 0.14
C HIS A 78 -21.83 3.18 -1.03
N PRO A 79 -22.55 3.43 -2.16
CA PRO A 79 -21.99 4.10 -3.32
C PRO A 79 -21.42 5.50 -2.99
N GLU A 80 -21.97 6.16 -1.98
CA GLU A 80 -21.50 7.44 -1.46
C GLU A 80 -20.07 7.39 -0.88
N LYS A 81 -19.58 6.21 -0.48
CA LYS A 81 -18.24 6.01 0.10
C LYS A 81 -17.18 5.54 -0.89
N VAL A 82 -17.54 5.38 -2.17
CA VAL A 82 -16.61 4.86 -3.19
C VAL A 82 -15.46 5.82 -3.46
N VAL A 83 -15.71 7.13 -3.42
CA VAL A 83 -14.67 8.15 -3.66
C VAL A 83 -13.63 8.15 -2.55
N ASP A 84 -14.06 7.98 -1.29
CA ASP A 84 -13.20 7.89 -0.10
C ASP A 84 -12.23 6.68 -0.17
N ALA A 85 -12.57 5.64 -0.93
CA ALA A 85 -11.73 4.46 -1.10
C ALA A 85 -10.62 4.63 -2.17
N PHE A 86 -10.75 5.60 -3.08
CA PHE A 86 -9.78 5.78 -4.18
C PHE A 86 -8.34 6.01 -3.72
N PRO A 87 -8.05 6.83 -2.70
CA PRO A 87 -6.68 7.01 -2.20
C PRO A 87 -5.99 5.68 -1.84
N ILE A 88 -6.70 4.83 -1.10
CA ILE A 88 -6.20 3.52 -0.67
C ILE A 88 -6.05 2.58 -1.87
N ILE A 89 -7.02 2.57 -2.79
CA ILE A 89 -6.96 1.76 -4.02
C ILE A 89 -5.74 2.16 -4.86
N PHE A 90 -5.52 3.46 -5.11
CA PHE A 90 -4.38 3.92 -5.88
C PHE A 90 -3.07 3.57 -5.21
N LEU A 91 -2.97 3.76 -3.89
CA LEU A 91 -1.79 3.41 -3.11
C LEU A 91 -1.48 1.91 -3.20
N SER A 92 -2.51 1.05 -3.16
CA SER A 92 -2.36 -0.41 -3.24
C SER A 92 -1.89 -0.92 -4.61
N LEU A 93 -2.15 -0.15 -5.68
CA LEU A 93 -1.84 -0.52 -7.07
C LEU A 93 -0.66 0.28 -7.65
N VAL A 94 0.19 0.88 -6.81
CA VAL A 94 1.39 1.58 -7.26
C VAL A 94 2.51 0.60 -7.61
N TYR A 95 2.89 0.55 -8.88
CA TYR A 95 4.09 -0.16 -9.36
C TYR A 95 4.90 0.65 -10.39
N HIS A 96 4.55 1.93 -10.56
CA HIS A 96 5.10 2.81 -11.60
C HIS A 96 6.62 3.01 -11.50
N ASN A 97 7.19 2.89 -10.30
CA ASN A 97 8.62 2.94 -10.04
C ASN A 97 9.41 1.78 -10.67
N VAL A 98 8.77 0.62 -10.87
CA VAL A 98 9.42 -0.57 -11.48
C VAL A 98 9.31 -0.56 -13.01
N VAL A 99 8.42 0.26 -13.58
CA VAL A 99 8.18 0.34 -15.03
C VAL A 99 9.46 0.65 -15.82
N PRO A 100 10.31 1.63 -15.46
CA PRO A 100 11.56 1.90 -16.19
C PRO A 100 12.50 0.69 -16.22
N THR A 101 12.60 -0.05 -15.11
CA THR A 101 13.41 -1.26 -15.00
C THR A 101 12.90 -2.35 -15.94
N VAL A 102 11.58 -2.57 -15.98
CA VAL A 102 10.95 -3.54 -16.89
C VAL A 102 11.17 -3.16 -18.35
N VAL A 103 11.06 -1.87 -18.68
CA VAL A 103 11.29 -1.36 -20.05
C VAL A 103 12.74 -1.62 -20.48
N ASN A 104 13.71 -1.36 -19.60
CA ASN A 104 15.13 -1.63 -19.86
C ASN A 104 15.42 -3.12 -20.01
N GLN A 105 14.87 -3.96 -19.12
CA GLN A 105 15.06 -5.42 -19.17
C GLN A 105 14.44 -6.08 -20.42
N LEU A 106 13.38 -5.50 -20.95
CA LEU A 106 12.72 -5.96 -22.17
C LEU A 106 13.24 -5.26 -23.44
N GLU A 107 14.36 -4.55 -23.34
CA GLU A 107 15.05 -3.90 -24.46
C GLU A 107 14.15 -2.95 -25.26
N GLY A 108 13.15 -2.34 -24.62
CA GLY A 108 12.19 -1.46 -25.28
C GLY A 108 11.18 -2.17 -26.20
N ASP A 109 11.07 -3.50 -26.17
CA ASP A 109 10.08 -4.24 -26.96
C ASP A 109 8.66 -3.94 -26.48
N ARG A 110 7.92 -3.14 -27.26
CA ARG A 110 6.56 -2.69 -26.96
C ARG A 110 5.60 -3.85 -26.66
N SER A 111 5.66 -4.96 -27.40
CA SER A 111 4.70 -6.06 -27.22
C SER A 111 4.96 -6.77 -25.89
N LYS A 112 6.23 -7.03 -25.60
CA LYS A 112 6.64 -7.65 -24.33
C LYS A 112 6.32 -6.74 -23.15
N ILE A 113 6.62 -5.44 -23.24
CA ILE A 113 6.34 -4.45 -22.19
C ILE A 113 4.84 -4.37 -21.90
N THR A 114 4.02 -4.27 -22.95
CA THR A 114 2.55 -4.20 -22.79
C THR A 114 2.01 -5.45 -22.10
N LYS A 115 2.46 -6.64 -22.51
CA LYS A 115 2.08 -7.90 -21.89
C LYS A 115 2.56 -7.99 -20.44
N ALA A 116 3.81 -7.61 -20.17
CA ALA A 116 4.39 -7.63 -18.83
C ALA A 116 3.59 -6.74 -17.87
N ILE A 117 3.24 -5.52 -18.29
CA ILE A 117 2.41 -4.61 -17.49
C ILE A 117 0.99 -5.15 -17.32
N LEU A 118 0.36 -5.65 -18.39
CA LEU A 118 -1.02 -6.16 -18.31
C LEU A 118 -1.12 -7.36 -17.38
N TYR A 119 -0.27 -8.38 -17.58
CA TYR A 119 -0.27 -9.57 -16.72
C TYR A 119 0.18 -9.21 -15.30
N GLY A 120 1.21 -8.37 -15.17
CA GLY A 120 1.74 -7.90 -13.89
C GLY A 120 0.75 -7.06 -13.08
N THR A 121 -0.22 -6.40 -13.72
CA THR A 121 -1.31 -5.69 -13.03
C THR A 121 -2.48 -6.61 -12.72
N SER A 122 -2.85 -7.47 -13.68
CA SER A 122 -4.02 -8.36 -13.55
C SER A 122 -3.90 -9.32 -12.37
N VAL A 123 -2.70 -9.85 -12.09
CA VAL A 123 -2.48 -10.81 -11.01
C VAL A 123 -2.70 -10.16 -9.63
N PRO A 124 -2.03 -9.04 -9.26
CA PRO A 124 -2.32 -8.32 -8.03
C PRO A 124 -3.78 -7.89 -7.91
N THR A 125 -4.40 -7.40 -8.99
CA THR A 125 -5.81 -7.01 -8.96
C THR A 125 -6.72 -8.18 -8.61
N LEU A 126 -6.52 -9.36 -9.23
CA LEU A 126 -7.27 -10.57 -8.88
C LEU A 126 -7.03 -11.00 -7.43
N MET A 127 -5.79 -10.92 -6.95
CA MET A 127 -5.47 -11.22 -5.55
C MET A 127 -6.19 -10.28 -4.59
N PHE A 128 -6.22 -8.97 -4.85
CA PHE A 128 -6.97 -8.02 -4.03
C PHE A 128 -8.47 -8.29 -4.06
N LEU A 129 -9.05 -8.62 -5.21
CA LEU A 129 -10.47 -8.96 -5.30
C LEU A 129 -10.80 -10.21 -4.47
N LEU A 130 -9.99 -11.27 -4.58
CA LEU A 130 -10.16 -12.51 -3.80
C LEU A 130 -10.01 -12.25 -2.30
N TRP A 131 -8.99 -11.48 -1.91
CA TRP A 131 -8.79 -11.06 -0.52
C TRP A 131 -9.99 -10.31 0.03
N ASN A 132 -10.44 -9.25 -0.66
CA ASN A 132 -11.58 -8.44 -0.21
C ASN A 132 -12.86 -9.27 -0.12
N ALA A 133 -13.13 -10.14 -1.11
CA ALA A 133 -14.31 -10.99 -1.09
C ALA A 133 -14.33 -11.94 0.12
N VAL A 134 -13.18 -12.56 0.44
CA VAL A 134 -13.05 -13.44 1.59
C VAL A 134 -13.12 -12.67 2.91
N VAL A 135 -12.38 -11.56 3.03
CA VAL A 135 -12.32 -10.79 4.28
C VAL A 135 -13.68 -10.17 4.59
N LEU A 136 -14.28 -9.43 3.65
CA LEU A 136 -15.58 -8.80 3.85
C LEU A 136 -16.72 -9.82 3.99
N GLY A 137 -16.62 -10.98 3.32
CA GLY A 137 -17.62 -12.03 3.44
C GLY A 137 -17.58 -12.77 4.78
N ASN A 138 -16.46 -12.74 5.52
CA ASN A 138 -16.34 -13.38 6.83
C ASN A 138 -16.50 -12.38 8.00
N VAL A 139 -16.14 -11.12 7.77
CA VAL A 139 -16.38 -10.03 8.70
C VAL A 139 -17.86 -9.62 8.60
N GLY A 140 -18.73 -10.25 9.39
CA GLY A 140 -20.12 -9.82 9.52
C GLY A 140 -20.18 -8.32 9.87
N LEU A 141 -20.97 -7.54 9.12
CA LEU A 141 -20.92 -6.07 9.16
C LEU A 141 -21.36 -5.46 10.50
N ASP A 142 -22.08 -6.20 11.34
CA ASP A 142 -22.40 -5.79 12.72
C ASP A 142 -21.14 -5.64 13.60
N ALA A 143 -20.02 -6.24 13.20
CA ALA A 143 -18.77 -6.12 13.93
C ALA A 143 -18.08 -4.76 13.71
N SER A 144 -18.51 -3.96 12.71
CA SER A 144 -18.13 -2.55 12.57
C SER A 144 -18.68 -1.65 13.69
N ALA A 145 -19.74 -2.09 14.39
CA ALA A 145 -20.28 -1.40 15.56
C ALA A 145 -19.36 -1.49 16.80
N THR A 146 -18.33 -2.34 16.77
CA THR A 146 -17.38 -2.50 17.88
C THR A 146 -16.29 -1.43 17.93
N GLY A 147 -16.25 -0.51 16.96
CA GLY A 147 -15.23 0.53 16.86
C GLY A 147 -13.87 0.02 16.35
N ILE A 148 -13.75 -1.28 16.01
CA ILE A 148 -12.55 -1.85 15.39
C ILE A 148 -12.62 -1.62 13.88
N VAL A 149 -11.79 -0.69 13.39
CA VAL A 149 -11.73 -0.30 11.97
C VAL A 149 -10.90 -1.27 11.12
N ASP A 150 -10.03 -2.07 11.74
CA ASP A 150 -9.14 -3.02 11.04
C ASP A 150 -9.84 -4.36 10.74
N PRO A 151 -10.15 -4.69 9.46
CA PRO A 151 -10.81 -5.95 9.10
C PRO A 151 -9.99 -7.19 9.46
N VAL A 152 -8.66 -7.06 9.49
CA VAL A 152 -7.76 -8.15 9.92
C VAL A 152 -7.93 -8.41 11.41
N ALA A 153 -7.94 -7.36 12.23
CA ALA A 153 -8.18 -7.49 13.67
C ALA A 153 -9.58 -8.07 13.96
N LEU A 154 -10.56 -7.76 13.12
CA LEU A 154 -11.92 -8.26 13.24
C LEU A 154 -12.03 -9.76 12.94
N LEU A 155 -11.35 -10.23 11.88
CA LEU A 155 -11.21 -11.67 11.62
C LEU A 155 -10.44 -12.38 12.74
N GLN A 156 -9.45 -11.72 13.35
CA GLN A 156 -8.71 -12.27 14.48
C GLN A 156 -9.58 -12.40 15.73
N ALA A 157 -10.46 -11.43 16.01
CA ALA A 157 -11.38 -11.49 17.14
C ALA A 157 -12.33 -12.70 17.04
N GLN A 158 -12.71 -13.09 15.81
CA GLN A 158 -13.52 -14.29 15.55
C GLN A 158 -12.79 -15.61 15.88
N ALA A 159 -11.47 -15.61 16.09
CA ALA A 159 -10.73 -16.82 16.49
C ALA A 159 -11.25 -17.45 17.80
N SER A 160 -11.82 -16.62 18.67
CA SER A 160 -12.39 -17.02 19.96
C SER A 160 -13.69 -17.84 19.83
N ALA A 161 -14.32 -17.87 18.65
CA ALA A 161 -15.54 -18.64 18.38
C ALA A 161 -15.29 -20.13 18.06
N GLY A 162 -14.03 -20.52 17.83
CA GLY A 162 -13.65 -21.91 17.53
C GLY A 162 -14.00 -22.39 16.10
N GLY A 163 -13.51 -23.57 15.71
CA GLY A 163 -13.80 -24.18 14.40
C GLY A 163 -12.92 -23.65 13.24
N SER A 164 -13.44 -23.72 12.01
CA SER A 164 -12.74 -23.26 10.80
C SER A 164 -12.38 -21.76 10.83
N GLY A 165 -13.17 -20.95 11.54
CA GLY A 165 -12.90 -19.52 11.76
C GLY A 165 -11.61 -19.26 12.54
N ALA A 166 -11.26 -20.10 13.51
CA ALA A 166 -10.00 -19.97 14.26
C ALA A 166 -8.76 -20.27 13.41
N ILE A 167 -8.86 -21.23 12.49
CA ILE A 167 -7.79 -21.54 11.53
C ILE A 167 -7.61 -20.37 10.57
N LEU A 168 -8.72 -19.83 10.03
CA LEU A 168 -8.70 -18.66 9.14
C LEU A 168 -8.06 -17.45 9.82
N ALA A 169 -8.45 -17.15 11.06
CA ALA A 169 -7.89 -16.07 11.84
C ALA A 169 -6.37 -16.19 12.01
N ASN A 170 -5.87 -17.38 12.38
CA ASN A 170 -4.44 -17.63 12.53
C ASN A 170 -3.69 -17.46 11.21
N LEU A 171 -4.24 -17.96 10.10
CA LEU A 171 -3.64 -17.78 8.78
C LEU A 171 -3.57 -16.30 8.40
N VAL A 172 -4.64 -15.54 8.65
CA VAL A 172 -4.69 -14.10 8.41
C VAL A 172 -3.68 -13.35 9.28
N THR A 173 -3.50 -13.72 10.55
CA THR A 173 -2.45 -13.14 11.41
C THR A 173 -1.06 -13.39 10.84
N ILE A 174 -0.74 -14.65 10.51
CA ILE A 174 0.56 -15.03 9.95
C ILE A 174 0.79 -14.27 8.64
N PHE A 175 -0.20 -14.25 7.75
CA PHE A 175 -0.13 -13.56 6.47
C PHE A 175 0.13 -12.07 6.65
N SER A 176 -0.68 -11.38 7.46
CA SER A 176 -0.56 -9.94 7.67
C SER A 176 0.78 -9.57 8.31
N SER A 177 1.25 -10.34 9.30
CA SER A 177 2.57 -10.10 9.91
C SER A 177 3.71 -10.32 8.92
N LEU A 178 3.68 -11.38 8.12
CA LEU A 178 4.72 -11.66 7.13
C LEU A 178 4.70 -10.63 5.98
N ALA A 179 3.51 -10.24 5.52
CA ALA A 179 3.31 -9.19 4.53
C ALA A 179 3.87 -7.84 5.01
N LEU A 180 3.60 -7.48 6.27
CA LEU A 180 4.16 -6.27 6.89
C LEU A 180 5.69 -6.31 6.94
N VAL A 181 6.29 -7.43 7.35
CA VAL A 181 7.76 -7.54 7.39
C VAL A 181 8.35 -7.45 5.98
N THR A 182 7.88 -8.24 5.02
CA THR A 182 8.40 -8.24 3.64
C THR A 182 8.26 -6.89 2.94
N SER A 183 7.12 -6.22 3.09
CA SER A 183 6.90 -4.87 2.54
C SER A 183 7.84 -3.85 3.20
N LEU A 184 8.01 -3.89 4.52
CA LEU A 184 8.93 -3.00 5.24
C LEU A 184 10.38 -3.18 4.78
N ILE A 185 10.83 -4.42 4.53
CA ILE A 185 12.16 -4.68 3.96
C ILE A 185 12.33 -3.92 2.64
N GLY A 186 11.37 -4.08 1.71
CA GLY A 186 11.40 -3.39 0.41
C GLY A 186 11.38 -1.86 0.53
N PHE A 187 10.55 -1.32 1.43
CA PHE A 187 10.48 0.13 1.68
C PHE A 187 11.77 0.70 2.26
N VAL A 188 12.40 0.01 3.20
CA VAL A 188 13.65 0.47 3.82
C VAL A 188 14.75 0.59 2.77
N TYR A 189 14.94 -0.42 1.93
CA TYR A 189 15.91 -0.35 0.84
C TYR A 189 15.58 0.74 -0.17
N GLY A 190 14.33 0.82 -0.61
CA GLY A 190 13.91 1.85 -1.57
C GLY A 190 14.10 3.28 -1.05
N LEU A 191 13.83 3.52 0.24
CA LEU A 191 14.05 4.83 0.85
C LEU A 191 15.53 5.12 1.08
N ILE A 192 16.35 4.14 1.47
CA ILE A 192 17.80 4.34 1.60
C ILE A 192 18.38 4.73 0.25
N ASP A 193 18.06 3.99 -0.81
CA ASP A 193 18.53 4.28 -2.17
C ASP A 193 18.07 5.69 -2.61
N GLY A 194 16.80 6.02 -2.37
CA GLY A 194 16.25 7.35 -2.66
C GLY A 194 16.98 8.48 -1.90
N TRP A 195 17.29 8.28 -0.61
CA TRP A 195 18.06 9.26 0.16
C TRP A 195 19.51 9.35 -0.30
N THR A 196 20.14 8.24 -0.67
CA THR A 196 21.50 8.27 -1.21
C THR A 196 21.56 9.03 -2.53
N ASP A 197 20.55 8.89 -3.39
CA ASP A 197 20.45 9.65 -4.65
C ASP A 197 20.23 11.14 -4.37
N VAL A 198 19.33 11.49 -3.45
CA VAL A 198 19.05 12.89 -3.06
C VAL A 198 20.30 13.58 -2.49
N PHE A 199 21.06 12.88 -1.66
CA PHE A 199 22.27 13.43 -1.03
C PHE A 199 23.55 13.22 -1.86
N GLY A 200 23.47 12.58 -3.04
CA GLY A 200 24.62 12.26 -3.87
C GLY A 200 25.66 11.39 -3.14
N LEU A 201 25.21 10.48 -2.28
CA LEU A 201 26.05 9.58 -1.51
C LEU A 201 26.35 8.31 -2.31
N PRO A 202 27.56 7.74 -2.21
CA PRO A 202 27.84 6.46 -2.81
C PRO A 202 27.04 5.36 -2.10
N THR A 203 26.57 4.37 -2.86
CA THR A 203 25.79 3.22 -2.38
C THR A 203 26.67 2.16 -1.71
N GLU A 204 28.00 2.23 -1.89
CA GLU A 204 28.96 1.28 -1.31
C GLU A 204 30.22 2.00 -0.80
N GLY A 205 30.92 1.36 0.15
CA GLY A 205 32.25 1.76 0.62
C GLY A 205 32.28 2.51 1.97
N PRO A 206 33.47 2.98 2.40
CA PRO A 206 33.68 3.53 3.74
C PRO A 206 32.86 4.79 4.03
N LYS A 207 32.49 5.55 2.99
CA LYS A 207 31.64 6.73 3.09
C LYS A 207 30.18 6.33 3.32
N PHE A 208 29.71 5.26 2.69
CA PHE A 208 28.37 4.72 2.93
C PHE A 208 28.23 4.19 4.36
N GLU A 209 29.20 3.42 4.86
CA GLU A 209 29.16 2.88 6.23
C GLU A 209 29.03 3.97 7.31
N LYS A 210 29.64 5.14 7.10
CA LYS A 210 29.48 6.31 7.99
C LYS A 210 28.06 6.90 7.93
N TRP A 211 27.45 6.93 6.74
CA TRP A 211 26.11 7.47 6.52
C TRP A 211 24.99 6.45 6.72
N LYS A 212 25.31 5.16 6.84
CA LYS A 212 24.34 4.09 6.99
C LYS A 212 23.45 4.29 8.24
N ALA A 213 24.05 4.59 9.38
CA ALA A 213 23.31 4.83 10.62
C ALA A 213 22.34 6.03 10.54
N PRO A 214 22.76 7.24 10.09
CA PRO A 214 21.84 8.35 9.94
C PRO A 214 20.78 8.12 8.85
N LEU A 215 21.08 7.39 7.78
CA LEU A 215 20.10 7.01 6.75
C LEU A 215 19.00 6.11 7.34
N PHE A 216 19.38 5.06 8.07
CA PHE A 216 18.40 4.22 8.78
C PHE A 216 17.60 5.03 9.82
N GLY A 217 18.25 5.95 10.53
CA GLY A 217 17.57 6.89 11.43
C GLY A 217 16.52 7.72 10.70
N LEU A 218 16.85 8.27 9.53
CA LEU A 218 15.93 9.06 8.71
C LEU A 218 14.73 8.25 8.18
N VAL A 219 14.93 6.95 7.94
CA VAL A 219 13.87 6.04 7.49
C VAL A 219 12.92 5.65 8.64
N PHE A 220 13.45 5.34 9.83
CA PHE A 220 12.64 4.79 10.92
C PHE A 220 12.15 5.83 11.94
N LEU A 221 12.92 6.89 12.23
CA LEU A 221 12.58 7.84 13.29
C LEU A 221 11.31 8.65 12.99
N PRO A 222 11.11 9.23 11.79
CA PRO A 222 9.89 10.01 11.53
C PRO A 222 8.61 9.16 11.59
N PRO A 223 8.52 7.97 10.94
CA PRO A 223 7.34 7.11 11.07
C PRO A 223 7.13 6.62 12.52
N LEU A 224 8.20 6.32 13.26
CA LEU A 224 8.09 5.90 14.65
C LEU A 224 7.55 7.02 15.54
N ALA A 225 8.05 8.25 15.38
CA ALA A 225 7.58 9.40 16.15
C ALA A 225 6.08 9.62 15.95
N LEU A 226 5.62 9.61 14.69
CA LEU A 226 4.20 9.75 14.35
C LEU A 226 3.36 8.59 14.91
N SER A 227 3.86 7.36 14.82
CA SER A 227 3.17 6.18 15.32
C SER A 227 3.05 6.12 16.84
N VAL A 228 3.95 6.79 17.58
CA VAL A 228 3.88 6.88 19.05
C VAL A 228 2.95 8.00 19.49
N THR A 229 2.90 9.12 18.74
CA THR A 229 2.02 10.25 19.06
C THR A 229 0.56 9.97 18.74
N ASP A 230 0.28 9.24 17.66
CA ASP A 230 -1.06 8.91 17.20
C ASP A 230 -1.14 7.43 16.79
N PRO A 231 -1.76 6.57 17.62
CA PRO A 231 -1.90 5.14 17.34
C PRO A 231 -2.71 4.82 16.08
N ASP A 232 -3.61 5.74 15.66
CA ASP A 232 -4.53 5.56 14.54
C ASP A 232 -4.04 6.27 13.26
N ILE A 233 -2.82 6.84 13.29
CA ILE A 233 -2.21 7.56 12.18
C ILE A 233 -2.06 6.73 10.91
N PHE A 234 -2.09 5.39 11.01
CA PHE A 234 -1.87 4.50 9.87
C PHE A 234 -2.88 4.74 8.74
N PHE A 235 -4.18 4.72 9.03
CA PHE A 235 -5.22 4.90 8.00
C PHE A 235 -5.17 6.32 7.44
N THR A 236 -4.99 7.32 8.30
CA THR A 236 -4.82 8.72 7.91
C THR A 236 -3.60 8.87 6.98
N ALA A 237 -2.45 8.30 7.32
CA ALA A 237 -1.24 8.39 6.51
C ALA A 237 -1.39 7.71 5.15
N LEU A 238 -2.06 6.54 5.08
CA LEU A 238 -2.38 5.88 3.82
C LEU A 238 -3.28 6.74 2.94
N ASP A 239 -4.30 7.34 3.55
CA ASP A 239 -5.26 8.18 2.86
C ASP A 239 -4.60 9.46 2.30
N TYR A 240 -3.87 10.22 3.12
CA TYR A 240 -3.10 11.38 2.64
C TYR A 240 -2.01 11.01 1.63
N GLY A 241 -1.29 9.91 1.86
CA GLY A 241 -0.24 9.42 0.97
C GLY A 241 -0.77 9.01 -0.40
N GLY A 242 -1.92 8.33 -0.44
CA GLY A 242 -2.64 7.97 -1.66
C GLY A 242 -3.22 9.18 -2.37
N ALA A 243 -3.98 10.01 -1.64
CA ALA A 243 -4.73 11.13 -2.18
C ALA A 243 -3.81 12.19 -2.80
N PHE A 244 -2.73 12.57 -2.11
CA PHE A 244 -1.85 13.65 -2.56
C PHE A 244 -0.54 13.13 -3.17
N GLY A 245 0.15 12.21 -2.50
CA GLY A 245 1.46 11.74 -2.94
C GLY A 245 1.36 10.94 -4.23
N VAL A 246 0.68 9.79 -4.17
CA VAL A 246 0.54 8.86 -5.30
C VAL A 246 -0.22 9.52 -6.47
N SER A 247 -1.34 10.19 -6.19
CA SER A 247 -2.11 10.85 -7.25
C SER A 247 -1.30 11.93 -7.99
N THR A 248 -0.54 12.77 -7.26
CA THR A 248 0.28 13.78 -7.93
C THR A 248 1.42 13.13 -8.73
N LEU A 249 2.13 12.19 -8.13
CA LEU A 249 3.31 11.59 -8.75
C LEU A 249 2.99 10.69 -9.94
N PHE A 250 1.87 9.97 -9.90
CA PHE A 250 1.58 8.92 -10.88
C PHE A 250 0.32 9.16 -11.71
N LEU A 251 -0.65 9.93 -11.22
CA LEU A 251 -1.84 10.27 -12.01
C LEU A 251 -1.67 11.61 -12.74
N VAL A 252 -0.97 12.59 -12.16
CA VAL A 252 -0.79 13.92 -12.76
C VAL A 252 0.49 14.02 -13.60
N LEU A 253 1.65 13.67 -13.03
CA LEU A 253 2.93 13.88 -13.72
C LEU A 253 3.08 13.09 -15.02
N PRO A 254 2.77 11.78 -15.12
CA PRO A 254 3.01 11.03 -16.35
C PRO A 254 2.21 11.53 -17.55
N PRO A 255 0.91 11.89 -17.44
CA PRO A 255 0.17 12.54 -18.53
C PRO A 255 0.79 13.86 -18.98
N ILE A 256 1.26 14.70 -18.04
CA ILE A 256 1.94 15.96 -18.36
C ILE A 256 3.26 15.71 -19.10
N MET A 257 4.07 14.75 -18.63
CA MET A 257 5.32 14.38 -19.28
C MET A 257 5.08 13.91 -20.72
N VAL A 258 4.08 13.05 -20.95
CA VAL A 258 3.72 12.60 -22.30
C VAL A 258 3.16 13.74 -23.14
N TRP A 259 2.38 14.66 -22.56
CA TRP A 259 1.88 15.84 -23.29
C TRP A 259 3.03 16.73 -23.76
N LYS A 260 3.96 17.06 -22.86
CA LYS A 260 5.14 17.87 -23.18
C LYS A 260 6.04 17.18 -24.22
N GLN A 261 6.20 15.86 -24.12
CA GLN A 261 6.98 15.10 -25.10
C GLN A 261 6.33 15.06 -26.49
N ARG A 262 4.99 15.05 -26.58
CA ARG A 262 4.26 14.97 -27.86
C ARG A 262 4.00 16.33 -28.52
N TYR A 263 3.93 17.41 -27.73
CA TYR A 263 3.46 18.72 -28.19
C TYR A 263 4.34 19.90 -27.73
N GLY A 264 5.49 19.63 -27.11
CA GLY A 264 6.45 20.67 -26.74
C GLY A 264 7.29 21.11 -27.94
N ASP A 265 7.88 22.31 -27.82
CA ASP A 265 8.64 22.96 -28.90
C ASP A 265 9.97 22.26 -29.22
N ASP A 266 10.50 21.46 -28.29
CA ASP A 266 11.66 20.59 -28.50
C ASP A 266 11.20 19.28 -29.19
N GLU A 267 11.02 19.31 -30.51
CA GLU A 267 10.68 18.14 -31.33
C GLU A 267 11.78 17.06 -31.27
N GLN A 268 11.75 16.22 -30.23
CA GLN A 268 12.42 14.93 -30.27
C GLN A 268 11.54 13.97 -31.08
N ASN A 269 12.01 13.60 -32.27
CA ASN A 269 11.38 12.56 -33.08
C ASN A 269 11.14 11.32 -32.20
N LEU A 270 9.87 10.99 -31.98
CA LEU A 270 9.48 9.81 -31.21
C LEU A 270 10.05 8.57 -31.91
N LEU A 271 11.09 7.95 -31.33
CA LEU A 271 11.72 6.74 -31.87
C LEU A 271 10.75 5.55 -31.95
N THR A 272 9.62 5.63 -31.25
CA THR A 272 8.60 4.59 -31.20
C THR A 272 7.20 5.17 -31.33
N LYS A 273 6.32 4.47 -32.06
CA LYS A 273 4.91 4.84 -32.18
C LYS A 273 4.28 4.96 -30.77
N PRO A 274 3.51 6.03 -30.49
CA PRO A 274 2.98 6.27 -29.16
C PRO A 274 2.18 5.07 -28.61
N MET A 275 2.38 4.76 -27.33
CA MET A 275 1.72 3.62 -26.68
C MET A 275 0.27 3.92 -26.31
N VAL A 276 -0.02 5.16 -25.89
CA VAL A 276 -1.40 5.64 -25.62
C VAL A 276 -2.04 6.07 -26.95
N PRO A 277 -3.04 5.33 -27.47
CA PRO A 277 -3.77 5.74 -28.66
C PRO A 277 -4.62 7.00 -28.35
N PHE A 278 -4.96 7.78 -29.39
CA PHE A 278 -5.92 8.90 -29.37
C PHE A 278 -5.48 10.34 -29.05
N GLY A 279 -4.23 10.75 -29.33
CA GLY A 279 -3.90 12.19 -29.42
C GLY A 279 -4.14 13.00 -28.12
N LYS A 280 -4.66 14.22 -28.22
CA LYS A 280 -4.79 15.18 -27.09
C LYS A 280 -5.94 14.86 -26.11
N LEU A 281 -7.06 14.33 -26.59
CA LEU A 281 -8.26 14.10 -25.76
C LEU A 281 -8.07 13.17 -24.55
N PRO A 282 -7.51 11.96 -24.68
CA PRO A 282 -7.32 11.05 -23.54
C PRO A 282 -6.28 11.58 -22.55
N LEU A 283 -5.22 12.24 -23.03
CA LEU A 283 -4.21 12.84 -22.16
C LEU A 283 -4.81 13.99 -21.33
N GLY A 284 -5.61 14.84 -21.98
CA GLY A 284 -6.34 15.92 -21.30
C GLY A 284 -7.35 15.40 -20.28
N SER A 285 -8.07 14.32 -20.61
CA SER A 285 -9.03 13.71 -19.67
C SER A 285 -8.34 13.06 -18.48
N MET A 286 -7.19 12.41 -18.66
CA MET A 286 -6.44 11.77 -17.57
C MET A 286 -5.96 12.78 -16.54
N TRP A 287 -5.31 13.88 -16.96
CA TRP A 287 -4.87 14.89 -16.00
C TRP A 287 -6.06 15.65 -15.40
N LYS A 288 -7.12 15.93 -16.17
CA LYS A 288 -8.34 16.54 -15.62
C LYS A 288 -8.96 15.67 -14.53
N ALA A 289 -9.13 14.38 -14.78
CA ALA A 289 -9.66 13.43 -13.79
C ALA A 289 -8.77 13.36 -12.54
N ALA A 290 -7.46 13.28 -12.71
CA ALA A 290 -6.51 13.29 -11.61
C ALA A 290 -6.57 14.59 -10.78
N GLY A 291 -6.66 15.74 -11.47
CA GLY A 291 -6.77 17.06 -10.84
C GLY A 291 -8.09 17.24 -10.11
N THR A 292 -9.21 16.81 -10.70
CA THR A 292 -10.52 16.82 -10.04
C THR A 292 -10.49 15.96 -8.78
N LEU A 293 -9.91 14.77 -8.83
CA LEU A 293 -9.82 13.88 -7.67
C LEU A 293 -8.98 14.49 -6.54
N ILE A 294 -7.83 15.09 -6.85
CA ILE A 294 -7.01 15.77 -5.83
C ILE A 294 -7.75 16.98 -5.24
N LEU A 295 -8.49 17.73 -6.06
CA LEU A 295 -9.27 18.87 -5.59
C LEU A 295 -10.45 18.43 -4.72
N GLU A 296 -11.15 17.36 -5.10
CA GLU A 296 -12.27 16.80 -4.35
C GLU A 296 -11.79 16.25 -3.00
N GLN A 297 -10.74 15.44 -3.00
CA GLN A 297 -10.09 14.93 -1.77
C GLN A 297 -9.54 16.06 -0.90
N GLY A 298 -8.99 17.12 -1.51
CA GLY A 298 -8.52 18.31 -0.80
C GLY A 298 -9.65 19.11 -0.17
N ALA A 299 -10.76 19.30 -0.89
CA ALA A 299 -11.93 20.02 -0.41
C ALA A 299 -12.66 19.27 0.71
N ASP A 300 -12.74 17.94 0.61
CA ASP A 300 -13.31 17.07 1.65
C ASP A 300 -12.50 17.15 2.94
N LYS A 301 -11.17 16.99 2.85
CA LYS A 301 -10.27 17.11 4.02
C LYS A 301 -10.20 18.51 4.63
N LEU A 302 -10.56 19.56 3.88
CA LEU A 302 -10.67 20.93 4.38
C LEU A 302 -12.05 21.25 4.96
N GLY A 303 -13.00 20.29 4.95
CA GLY A 303 -14.36 20.48 5.44
C GLY A 303 -15.21 21.43 4.59
N VAL A 304 -14.82 21.65 3.33
CA VAL A 304 -15.51 22.59 2.43
C VAL A 304 -16.91 22.08 2.08
N PHE A 305 -17.06 20.77 1.89
CA PHE A 305 -18.36 20.17 1.58
C PHE A 305 -19.30 20.17 2.79
N ASP A 306 -18.79 19.89 3.99
CA ASP A 306 -19.56 20.03 5.24
C ASP A 306 -20.04 21.47 5.46
N PHE A 307 -19.13 22.44 5.27
CA PHE A 307 -19.46 23.87 5.36
C PHE A 307 -20.52 24.32 4.33
N ILE A 308 -20.47 23.80 3.10
CA ILE A 308 -21.46 24.11 2.06
C ILE A 308 -22.81 23.44 2.39
N SER A 309 -22.80 22.19 2.84
CA SER A 309 -24.00 21.46 3.23
C SER A 309 -24.73 22.16 4.39
N GLU A 310 -23.98 22.53 5.43
CA GLU A 310 -24.50 23.20 6.63
C GLU A 310 -25.03 24.62 6.36
N LYS A 311 -24.54 25.28 5.30
CA LYS A 311 -24.86 26.70 5.03
C LYS A 311 -25.84 26.92 3.87
N PHE A 312 -25.97 25.95 2.97
CA PHE A 312 -26.78 26.09 1.75
C PHE A 312 -27.79 24.95 1.53
N LEU A 313 -27.68 23.82 2.25
CA LEU A 313 -28.58 22.67 2.10
C LEU A 313 -29.41 22.35 3.36
N SER A 314 -29.25 23.12 4.45
CA SER A 314 -30.17 23.16 5.61
C SER A 314 -31.26 24.22 5.43
#